data_AF-C8W860-F1
#
_entry.id   AF-C8W860-F1
#
_cell.length_a   1.000
_cell.length_b   1.000
_cell.length_c   1.000
_cell.angle_alpha   90.00
_cell.angle_beta   90.00
_cell.angle_gamma   90.00
#
_symmetry.space_group_name_H-M   'P 1'
#
loop_
_entity.id
_entity.type
_entity.pdbx_description
1 polymer ?
#
loop_
_entity_poly.entity_id
_entity_poly.type
_entity_poly.pdbx_seq_one_letter_code
_entity_poly.pdbx_strand_id
1 'polypeptide(L)'
;MPRQSDQSAERYNDVFPTTLRGLLESHPKDGHKTTYKDLGEAVGVRQQTISQYAAGQTQPTADVVLRIAQFFGVSVDYMLTGISAYNRSLHEELGLSEEAISHLKRARDIYPQVDPDRTRTMPLLNELLSDKEFYEFLDGLHFYIERLGGDDPVSEEMKKHFKGLDIKGYFVWQIQTYVQEFLRKKLVKQGFEIVVE
;
A
#
# COMPACT_ATOMS: atom_id res chain seq x y z
N MET A 1 -31.90 -6.04 -15.26
CA MET A 1 -30.79 -5.05 -15.25
C MET A 1 -29.99 -5.30 -13.99
N PRO A 2 -28.68 -5.62 -14.06
CA PRO A 2 -27.87 -5.77 -12.86
C PRO A 2 -27.80 -4.42 -12.13
N ARG A 3 -27.89 -4.42 -10.80
CA ARG A 3 -27.87 -3.21 -9.98
C ARG A 3 -26.49 -2.55 -10.08
N GLN A 4 -26.47 -1.24 -10.29
CA GLN A 4 -25.25 -0.39 -10.32
C GLN A 4 -24.37 -0.49 -9.05
N SER A 5 -24.83 -1.16 -7.99
CA SER A 5 -24.12 -1.26 -6.71
C SER A 5 -22.89 -2.19 -6.73
N ASP A 6 -22.87 -3.23 -7.58
CA ASP A 6 -21.72 -4.17 -7.61
C ASP A 6 -20.50 -3.56 -8.32
N GLN A 7 -20.71 -2.80 -9.40
CA GLN A 7 -19.62 -2.15 -10.15
C GLN A 7 -18.92 -1.03 -9.36
N SER A 8 -19.61 -0.39 -8.42
CA SER A 8 -19.03 0.68 -7.61
C SER A 8 -17.99 0.21 -6.59
N ALA A 9 -18.06 -1.04 -6.13
CA ALA A 9 -17.04 -1.61 -5.25
C ALA A 9 -15.79 -2.03 -6.04
N GLU A 10 -15.97 -2.47 -7.29
CA GLU A 10 -14.89 -2.93 -8.17
C GLU A 10 -13.85 -1.84 -8.48
N ARG A 11 -14.26 -0.57 -8.53
CA ARG A 11 -13.42 0.55 -8.98
C ARG A 11 -12.81 1.38 -7.86
N TYR A 12 -13.04 1.02 -6.60
CA TYR A 12 -12.49 1.75 -5.46
C TYR A 12 -10.96 1.81 -5.54
N ASN A 13 -10.32 0.72 -5.96
CA ASN A 13 -8.86 0.62 -6.08
C ASN A 13 -8.31 1.05 -7.45
N ASP A 14 -9.12 1.64 -8.33
CA ASP A 14 -8.63 2.21 -9.58
C ASP A 14 -7.59 3.32 -9.29
N VAL A 15 -6.73 3.58 -10.27
CA VAL A 15 -5.61 4.53 -10.16
C VAL A 15 -6.07 5.93 -9.73
N PHE A 16 -7.08 6.48 -10.41
CA PHE A 16 -7.54 7.85 -10.13
C PHE A 16 -8.15 7.99 -8.72
N PRO A 17 -9.14 7.16 -8.29
CA PRO A 17 -9.67 7.22 -6.92
C PRO A 17 -8.60 7.05 -5.85
N THR A 18 -7.65 6.12 -6.07
CA THR A 18 -6.53 5.90 -5.15
C THR A 18 -5.63 7.13 -5.05
N THR A 19 -5.22 7.69 -6.19
CA THR A 19 -4.39 8.89 -6.25
C THR A 19 -5.10 10.09 -5.60
N LEU A 20 -6.38 10.28 -5.89
CA LEU A 20 -7.19 11.35 -5.30
C LEU A 20 -7.27 11.21 -3.77
N ARG A 21 -7.52 10.00 -3.24
CA ARG A 21 -7.52 9.76 -1.80
C ARG A 21 -6.17 10.07 -1.16
N GLY A 22 -5.07 9.67 -1.80
CA GLY A 22 -3.72 10.00 -1.33
C GLY A 22 -3.49 11.51 -1.22
N LEU A 23 -3.88 12.26 -2.26
CA LEU A 23 -3.76 13.72 -2.30
C LEU A 23 -4.65 14.42 -1.25
N LEU A 24 -5.84 13.90 -1.00
CA LEU A 24 -6.74 14.40 0.04
C LEU A 24 -6.18 14.16 1.45
N GLU A 25 -5.53 13.02 1.68
CA GLU A 25 -4.95 12.69 2.98
C GLU A 25 -3.66 13.48 3.25
N SER A 26 -2.86 13.75 2.23
CA SER A 26 -1.63 14.54 2.37
C SER A 26 -1.37 15.40 1.14
N HIS A 27 -1.64 16.70 1.29
CA HIS A 27 -1.42 17.66 0.22
C HIS A 27 0.08 17.73 -0.18
N PRO A 28 0.45 17.65 -1.48
CA PRO A 28 1.86 17.52 -1.89
C PRO A 28 2.79 18.66 -1.45
N LYS A 29 2.23 19.85 -1.20
CA LYS A 29 3.00 21.06 -0.88
C LYS A 29 3.44 21.13 0.59
N ASP A 30 2.61 20.68 1.50
CA ASP A 30 2.68 21.00 2.94
C ASP A 30 2.09 19.90 3.84
N GLY A 31 1.56 18.83 3.25
CA GLY A 31 1.14 17.62 3.93
C GLY A 31 -0.18 17.70 4.70
N HIS A 32 -0.91 18.81 4.62
CA HIS A 32 -2.20 18.95 5.30
C HIS A 32 -3.29 18.09 4.64
N LYS A 33 -4.32 17.73 5.41
CA LYS A 33 -5.51 17.04 4.90
C LYS A 33 -6.44 18.03 4.20
N THR A 34 -6.91 17.66 3.01
CA THR A 34 -7.95 18.38 2.28
C THR A 34 -9.29 17.66 2.44
N THR A 35 -10.35 18.39 2.84
CA THR A 35 -11.68 17.77 2.94
C THR A 35 -12.36 17.70 1.57
N TYR A 36 -13.31 16.77 1.41
CA TYR A 36 -14.14 16.71 0.19
C TYR A 36 -14.90 18.02 -0.07
N LYS A 37 -15.24 18.76 0.99
CA LYS A 37 -15.94 20.04 0.88
C LYS A 37 -15.02 21.09 0.28
N ASP A 38 -13.82 21.25 0.84
CA ASP A 38 -12.84 22.24 0.39
C ASP A 38 -12.45 21.99 -1.08
N LEU A 39 -12.19 20.74 -1.44
CA LEU A 39 -11.89 20.39 -2.83
C LEU A 39 -13.09 20.66 -3.75
N GLY A 40 -14.31 20.29 -3.32
CA GLY A 40 -15.53 20.53 -4.09
C GLY A 40 -15.75 22.01 -4.39
N GLU A 41 -15.62 22.87 -3.37
CA GLU A 41 -15.70 24.32 -3.52
C GLU A 41 -14.63 24.86 -4.47
N ALA A 42 -13.38 24.41 -4.33
CA ALA A 42 -12.28 24.88 -5.18
C ALA A 42 -12.42 24.45 -6.65
N VAL A 43 -12.89 23.22 -6.90
CA VAL A 43 -13.04 22.68 -8.26
C VAL A 43 -14.48 22.76 -8.78
N GLY A 44 -15.34 23.57 -8.15
CA GLY A 44 -16.69 23.89 -8.64
C GLY A 44 -17.61 22.68 -8.80
N VAL A 45 -17.52 21.68 -7.92
CA VAL A 45 -18.43 20.53 -7.86
C VAL A 45 -18.96 20.33 -6.44
N ARG A 46 -20.01 19.52 -6.28
CA ARG A 46 -20.55 19.25 -4.94
C ARG A 46 -19.59 18.36 -4.15
N GLN A 47 -19.53 18.53 -2.84
CA GLN A 47 -18.79 17.64 -1.93
C GLN A 47 -19.10 16.16 -2.17
N GLN A 48 -20.38 15.83 -2.37
CA GLN A 48 -20.82 14.46 -2.64
C GLN A 48 -20.22 13.90 -3.94
N THR A 49 -20.02 14.76 -4.94
CA THR A 49 -19.39 14.39 -6.20
C THR A 49 -17.91 14.02 -6.00
N ILE A 50 -17.17 14.78 -5.18
CA ILE A 50 -15.79 14.41 -4.80
C ILE A 50 -15.76 13.07 -4.06
N SER A 51 -16.69 12.85 -3.13
CA SER A 51 -16.78 11.57 -2.41
C SER A 51 -17.01 10.39 -3.37
N GLN A 52 -17.90 10.56 -4.36
CA GLN A 52 -18.13 9.54 -5.39
C GLN A 52 -16.90 9.27 -6.25
N TYR A 53 -16.14 10.31 -6.62
CA TYR A 53 -14.87 10.17 -7.32
C TYR A 53 -13.84 9.42 -6.49
N ALA A 54 -13.68 9.80 -5.23
CA ALA A 54 -12.78 9.15 -4.29
C ALA A 54 -13.21 7.71 -3.97
N ALA A 55 -14.46 7.34 -4.16
CA ALA A 55 -14.95 5.98 -4.01
C ALA A 55 -14.92 5.16 -5.32
N GLY A 56 -14.56 5.76 -6.46
CA GLY A 56 -14.61 5.09 -7.77
C GLY A 56 -16.03 4.88 -8.32
N GLN A 57 -17.04 5.49 -7.71
CA GLN A 57 -18.45 5.33 -8.08
C GLN A 57 -18.80 6.07 -9.37
N THR A 58 -18.15 7.21 -9.60
CA THR A 58 -18.30 8.02 -10.82
C THR A 58 -16.94 8.50 -11.29
N GLN A 59 -16.83 8.81 -12.58
CA GLN A 59 -15.62 9.39 -13.14
C GLN A 59 -15.77 10.91 -13.34
N PRO A 60 -14.75 11.71 -13.02
CA PRO A 60 -14.72 13.13 -13.36
C PRO A 60 -14.57 13.34 -14.86
N THR A 61 -15.04 14.49 -15.35
CA THR A 61 -14.71 14.95 -16.70
C THR A 61 -13.27 15.42 -16.77
N ALA A 62 -12.69 15.48 -17.97
CA ALA A 62 -11.31 15.96 -18.17
C ALA A 62 -11.07 17.36 -17.57
N ASP A 63 -12.04 18.26 -17.68
CA ASP A 63 -11.99 19.59 -17.07
C ASP A 63 -11.91 19.54 -15.53
N VAL A 64 -12.71 18.67 -14.90
CA VAL A 64 -12.67 18.47 -13.45
C VAL A 64 -11.35 17.86 -13.01
N VAL A 65 -10.81 16.87 -13.75
CA VAL A 65 -9.48 16.30 -13.47
C VAL A 65 -8.40 17.38 -13.53
N LEU A 66 -8.44 18.25 -14.55
CA LEU A 66 -7.49 19.35 -14.68
C LEU A 66 -7.55 20.31 -13.49
N ARG A 67 -8.76 20.69 -13.06
CA ARG A 67 -8.93 21.59 -11.90
C ARG A 67 -8.48 20.95 -10.59
N ILE A 68 -8.71 19.64 -10.39
CA ILE A 68 -8.18 18.91 -9.24
C ILE A 68 -6.65 18.88 -9.29
N ALA A 69 -6.05 18.58 -10.44
CA ALA A 69 -4.60 18.57 -10.60
C ALA A 69 -3.98 19.95 -10.28
N GLN A 70 -4.61 21.03 -10.76
CA GLN A 70 -4.19 22.40 -10.47
C GLN A 70 -4.32 22.76 -8.98
N PHE A 71 -5.41 22.34 -8.32
CA PHE A 71 -5.61 22.55 -6.90
C PHE A 71 -4.45 21.95 -6.07
N PHE A 72 -4.07 20.70 -6.36
CA PHE A 72 -2.98 20.02 -5.67
C PHE A 72 -1.57 20.36 -6.18
N GLY A 73 -1.47 21.13 -7.27
CA GLY A 73 -0.19 21.46 -7.90
C GLY A 73 0.53 20.27 -8.55
N VAL A 74 -0.22 19.26 -9.03
CA VAL A 74 0.29 18.06 -9.69
C VAL A 74 -0.04 18.05 -11.19
N SER A 75 0.59 17.16 -11.95
CA SER A 75 0.22 16.97 -13.36
C SER A 75 -1.05 16.12 -13.50
N VAL A 76 -1.81 16.34 -14.58
CA VAL A 76 -2.93 15.45 -14.94
C VAL A 76 -2.43 14.03 -15.22
N ASP A 77 -1.23 13.89 -15.78
CA ASP A 77 -0.57 12.58 -15.95
C ASP A 77 -0.43 11.85 -14.61
N TYR A 78 0.03 12.52 -13.56
CA TYR A 78 0.12 11.93 -12.23
C TYR A 78 -1.25 11.52 -11.68
N MET A 79 -2.28 12.36 -11.84
CA MET A 79 -3.65 12.03 -11.42
C MET A 79 -4.20 10.75 -12.06
N LEU A 80 -3.80 10.46 -13.30
CA LEU A 80 -4.33 9.35 -14.09
C LEU A 80 -3.45 8.10 -14.07
N THR A 81 -2.15 8.25 -13.82
CA THR A 81 -1.17 7.15 -13.79
C THR A 81 -0.74 6.76 -12.38
N GLY A 82 -0.93 7.66 -11.40
CA GLY A 82 -0.47 7.47 -10.01
C GLY A 82 1.04 7.56 -9.83
N ILE A 83 1.80 7.83 -10.89
CA ILE A 83 3.28 7.88 -10.90
C ILE A 83 3.72 9.23 -11.43
N SER A 84 4.61 9.91 -10.71
CA SER A 84 5.09 11.22 -11.15
C SER A 84 6.09 11.06 -12.29
N ALA A 85 6.16 12.06 -13.18
CA ALA A 85 7.14 12.06 -14.27
C ALA A 85 8.59 11.92 -13.77
N TYR A 86 8.89 12.38 -12.56
CA TYR A 86 10.20 12.26 -11.91
C TYR A 86 10.55 10.85 -11.45
N ASN A 87 9.54 10.01 -11.22
CA ASN A 87 9.68 8.63 -10.75
C ASN A 87 9.38 7.60 -11.83
N ARG A 88 8.95 8.03 -13.02
CA ARG A 88 8.54 7.16 -14.12
C ARG A 88 9.57 6.10 -14.46
N SER A 89 10.83 6.49 -14.63
CA SER A 89 11.90 5.53 -14.97
C SER A 89 12.11 4.49 -13.85
N LEU A 90 12.10 4.92 -12.58
CA LEU A 90 12.24 4.02 -11.44
C LEU A 90 11.04 3.07 -11.30
N HIS A 91 9.83 3.56 -11.56
CA HIS A 91 8.63 2.73 -11.59
C HIS A 91 8.69 1.69 -12.71
N GLU A 92 9.06 2.10 -13.92
CA GLU A 92 9.17 1.21 -15.08
C GLU A 92 10.28 0.16 -14.90
N GLU A 93 11.41 0.53 -14.28
CA GLU A 93 12.53 -0.38 -14.06
C GLU A 93 12.32 -1.33 -12.88
N LEU A 94 11.76 -0.85 -11.77
CA LEU A 94 11.70 -1.59 -10.50
C LEU A 94 10.30 -2.06 -10.10
N GLY A 95 9.25 -1.59 -10.77
CA GLY A 95 7.85 -1.89 -10.43
C GLY A 95 7.36 -1.25 -9.12
N LEU A 96 8.11 -0.31 -8.55
CA LEU A 96 7.77 0.31 -7.26
C LEU A 96 6.67 1.38 -7.41
N SER A 97 5.77 1.48 -6.42
CA SER A 97 4.78 2.56 -6.37
C SER A 97 5.43 3.93 -6.10
N GLU A 98 4.72 5.01 -6.43
CA GLU A 98 5.16 6.38 -6.12
C GLU A 98 5.51 6.56 -4.64
N GLU A 99 4.69 6.01 -3.76
CA GLU A 99 4.87 6.07 -2.30
C GLU A 99 6.11 5.29 -1.87
N ALA A 100 6.32 4.07 -2.38
CA ALA A 100 7.51 3.28 -2.09
C ALA A 100 8.78 4.02 -2.55
N ILE A 101 8.79 4.59 -3.76
CA ILE A 101 9.91 5.38 -4.27
C ILE A 101 10.16 6.60 -3.38
N SER A 102 9.10 7.31 -2.96
CA SER A 102 9.21 8.45 -2.05
C SER A 102 9.82 8.06 -0.69
N HIS A 103 9.38 6.95 -0.10
CA HIS A 103 9.95 6.42 1.13
C HIS A 103 11.42 6.05 0.97
N LEU A 104 11.80 5.36 -0.11
CA LEU A 104 13.20 5.02 -0.37
C LEU A 104 14.07 6.26 -0.57
N LYS A 105 13.61 7.27 -1.31
CA LYS A 105 14.31 8.55 -1.48
C LYS A 105 14.53 9.28 -0.16
N ARG A 106 13.57 9.18 0.76
CA ARG A 106 13.61 9.85 2.07
C ARG A 106 14.29 9.00 3.14
N ALA A 107 14.46 7.69 2.95
CA ALA A 107 14.94 6.72 3.93
C ALA A 107 16.20 7.18 4.67
N ARG A 108 17.13 7.79 3.94
CA ARG A 108 18.39 8.31 4.46
C ARG A 108 18.22 9.46 5.47
N ASP A 109 17.15 10.23 5.34
CA ASP A 109 16.94 11.49 6.04
C ASP A 109 15.64 11.45 6.89
N ILE A 110 15.13 10.26 7.24
CA ILE A 110 13.90 10.09 8.06
C ILE A 110 14.14 10.50 9.53
N TYR A 111 15.30 10.16 10.09
CA TYR A 111 15.61 10.38 11.51
C TYR A 111 16.92 11.14 11.74
N PRO A 112 17.11 12.34 11.16
CA PRO A 112 18.39 13.05 11.20
C PRO A 112 18.86 13.38 12.62
N GLN A 113 17.93 13.55 13.56
CA GLN A 113 18.22 13.82 14.97
C GLN A 113 18.61 12.57 15.79
N VAL A 114 18.27 11.36 15.32
CA VAL A 114 18.50 10.09 16.05
C VAL A 114 19.65 9.27 15.44
N ASP A 115 19.86 9.40 14.13
CA ASP A 115 20.90 8.70 13.37
C ASP A 115 21.62 9.67 12.42
N PRO A 116 22.34 10.68 12.96
CA PRO A 116 23.03 11.70 12.16
C PRO A 116 24.07 11.08 11.22
N ASP A 117 24.71 9.99 11.66
CA ASP A 117 25.73 9.27 10.90
C ASP A 117 25.16 8.21 9.95
N ARG A 118 23.82 8.03 9.91
CA ARG A 118 23.10 7.13 8.99
C ARG A 118 23.54 5.67 9.12
N THR A 119 23.83 5.24 10.34
CA THR A 119 24.39 3.93 10.67
C THR A 119 23.35 2.88 11.05
N ARG A 120 22.06 3.25 11.13
CA ARG A 120 20.99 2.36 11.61
C ARG A 120 20.11 1.88 10.44
N THR A 121 19.24 2.74 9.93
CA THR A 121 18.19 2.32 8.99
C THR A 121 18.75 1.96 7.61
N MET A 122 19.69 2.75 7.09
CA MET A 122 20.23 2.54 5.74
C MET A 122 21.05 1.24 5.61
N PRO A 123 21.96 0.89 6.52
CA PRO A 123 22.66 -0.39 6.45
C PRO A 123 21.72 -1.60 6.49
N LEU A 124 20.72 -1.57 7.38
CA LEU A 124 19.73 -2.64 7.47
C LEU A 124 18.88 -2.75 6.20
N LEU A 125 18.47 -1.63 5.61
CA LEU A 125 17.74 -1.61 4.35
C LEU A 125 18.57 -2.23 3.22
N ASN A 126 19.86 -1.86 3.12
CA ASN A 126 20.76 -2.44 2.13
C ASN A 126 20.96 -3.94 2.34
N GLU A 127 21.16 -4.38 3.59
CA GLU A 127 21.27 -5.80 3.93
C GLU A 127 20.02 -6.57 3.50
N LEU A 128 18.83 -6.07 3.86
CA LEU A 128 17.56 -6.71 3.56
C LEU A 128 17.30 -6.81 2.05
N LEU A 129 17.49 -5.71 1.32
CA LEU A 129 17.29 -5.67 -0.13
C LEU A 129 18.38 -6.40 -0.93
N SER A 130 19.54 -6.68 -0.32
CA SER A 130 20.60 -7.46 -0.97
C SER A 130 20.48 -8.96 -0.67
N ASP A 131 19.57 -9.37 0.22
CA ASP A 131 19.44 -10.76 0.65
C ASP A 131 18.39 -11.51 -0.17
N LYS A 132 18.82 -12.52 -0.93
CA LYS A 132 17.91 -13.37 -1.72
C LYS A 132 16.83 -14.06 -0.87
N GLU A 133 17.15 -14.52 0.34
CA GLU A 133 16.21 -15.19 1.22
C GLU A 133 15.08 -14.25 1.67
N PHE A 134 15.31 -12.93 1.66
CA PHE A 134 14.26 -11.96 1.95
C PHE A 134 13.17 -11.98 0.86
N TYR A 135 13.56 -12.08 -0.41
CA TYR A 135 12.61 -12.17 -1.52
C TYR A 135 11.86 -13.51 -1.53
N GLU A 136 12.55 -14.61 -1.20
CA GLU A 136 11.90 -15.93 -1.02
C GLU A 136 10.90 -15.89 0.15
N PHE A 137 11.20 -15.13 1.21
CA PHE A 137 10.27 -14.89 2.31
C PHE A 137 9.05 -14.07 1.88
N LEU A 138 9.23 -12.99 1.11
CA LEU A 138 8.11 -12.17 0.63
C LEU A 138 7.16 -12.98 -0.26
N ASP A 139 7.71 -13.82 -1.14
CA ASP A 139 6.94 -14.72 -2.00
C ASP A 139 6.14 -15.72 -1.17
N GLY A 140 6.78 -16.39 -0.19
CA GLY A 140 6.10 -17.28 0.74
C GLY A 140 5.00 -16.58 1.54
N LEU A 141 5.27 -15.36 2.02
CA LEU A 141 4.29 -14.57 2.77
C LEU A 141 3.07 -14.21 1.91
N HIS A 142 3.27 -13.88 0.64
CA HIS A 142 2.19 -13.59 -0.30
C HIS A 142 1.20 -14.77 -0.39
N PHE A 143 1.70 -16.00 -0.54
CA PHE A 143 0.85 -17.21 -0.56
C PHE A 143 0.01 -17.38 0.71
N TYR A 144 0.58 -17.08 1.89
CA TYR A 144 -0.17 -17.14 3.14
C TYR A 144 -1.25 -16.05 3.24
N ILE A 145 -0.95 -14.84 2.76
CA ILE A 145 -1.91 -13.72 2.77
C ILE A 145 -3.05 -13.97 1.78
N GLU A 146 -2.77 -14.45 0.57
CA GLU A 146 -3.83 -14.78 -0.40
C GLU A 146 -4.78 -15.84 0.16
N ARG A 147 -4.25 -16.83 0.87
CA ARG A 147 -5.06 -17.88 1.51
C ARG A 147 -5.95 -17.35 2.64
N LEU A 148 -5.57 -16.24 3.27
CA LEU A 148 -6.41 -15.53 4.25
C LEU A 148 -7.45 -14.61 3.60
N GLY A 149 -7.12 -14.01 2.46
CA GLY A 149 -7.91 -12.97 1.79
C GLY A 149 -8.93 -13.47 0.75
N GLY A 150 -8.86 -14.73 0.33
CA GLY A 150 -9.83 -15.32 -0.58
C GLY A 150 -11.23 -15.45 0.05
N ASP A 151 -12.28 -15.25 -0.76
CA ASP A 151 -13.71 -15.38 -0.38
C ASP A 151 -14.11 -16.79 0.11
N ASP A 152 -13.18 -17.75 0.09
CA ASP A 152 -13.37 -19.07 0.67
C ASP A 152 -12.17 -19.45 1.55
N PRO A 153 -12.15 -19.02 2.83
CA PRO A 153 -11.01 -19.32 3.70
C PRO A 153 -11.03 -20.79 4.18
N VAL A 154 -12.14 -21.51 3.96
CA VAL A 154 -12.35 -22.86 4.48
C VAL A 154 -13.38 -23.54 3.61
N SER A 155 -12.95 -24.41 2.69
CA SER A 155 -13.88 -25.27 1.96
C SER A 155 -14.80 -26.01 2.95
N GLU A 156 -16.03 -26.31 2.57
CA GLU A 156 -16.95 -27.09 3.41
C GLU A 156 -16.34 -28.43 3.87
N GLU A 157 -15.40 -28.98 3.10
CA GLU A 157 -14.57 -30.13 3.46
C GLU A 157 -13.60 -29.85 4.61
N MET A 158 -12.92 -28.70 4.60
CA MET A 158 -12.07 -28.25 5.71
C MET A 158 -12.92 -27.96 6.96
N LYS A 159 -14.08 -27.29 6.84
CA LYS A 159 -14.99 -27.07 8.00
C LYS A 159 -15.44 -28.39 8.63
N LYS A 160 -15.66 -29.43 7.81
CA LYS A 160 -16.03 -30.77 8.26
C LYS A 160 -14.87 -31.50 8.96
N HIS A 161 -13.62 -31.26 8.53
CA HIS A 161 -12.43 -31.84 9.14
C HIS A 161 -12.04 -31.14 10.46
N PHE A 162 -12.31 -29.83 10.57
CA PHE A 162 -11.94 -28.98 11.71
C PHE A 162 -13.12 -28.68 12.66
N LYS A 163 -14.12 -29.57 12.76
CA LYS A 163 -15.30 -29.38 13.63
C LYS A 163 -14.89 -28.95 15.05
N GLY A 164 -15.14 -27.68 15.39
CA GLY A 164 -14.89 -27.10 16.71
C GLY A 164 -13.56 -26.34 16.89
N LEU A 165 -12.74 -26.20 15.84
CA LEU A 165 -11.46 -25.49 15.89
C LEU A 165 -11.55 -24.07 15.29
N ASP A 166 -10.82 -23.11 15.89
CA ASP A 166 -10.69 -21.75 15.36
C ASP A 166 -9.74 -21.73 14.16
N ILE A 167 -10.32 -21.88 12.97
CA ILE A 167 -9.58 -21.95 11.72
C ILE A 167 -8.92 -20.60 11.38
N LYS A 168 -9.56 -19.47 11.71
CA LYS A 168 -8.96 -18.14 11.49
C LYS A 168 -7.76 -17.94 12.41
N GLY A 169 -7.90 -18.30 13.68
CA GLY A 169 -6.79 -18.30 14.64
C GLY A 169 -5.62 -19.16 14.20
N TYR A 170 -5.89 -20.34 13.63
CA TYR A 170 -4.87 -21.22 13.06
C TYR A 170 -4.08 -20.55 11.93
N PHE A 171 -4.74 -19.94 10.95
CA PHE A 171 -4.03 -19.28 9.85
C PHE A 171 -3.24 -18.04 10.31
N VAL A 172 -3.78 -17.26 11.25
CA VAL A 172 -3.04 -16.14 11.86
C VAL A 172 -1.79 -16.67 12.56
N TRP A 173 -1.91 -17.74 13.34
CA TRP A 173 -0.77 -18.40 13.98
C TRP A 173 0.26 -18.92 12.98
N GLN A 174 -0.18 -19.48 11.84
CA GLN A 174 0.72 -19.94 10.79
C GLN A 174 1.57 -18.79 10.20
N ILE A 175 0.94 -17.65 9.91
CA ILE A 175 1.68 -16.47 9.41
C ILE A 175 2.66 -15.97 10.46
N GLN A 176 2.22 -15.84 11.71
CA GLN A 176 3.09 -15.41 12.81
C GLN A 176 4.31 -16.33 12.94
N THR A 177 4.07 -17.65 12.91
CA THR A 177 5.14 -18.66 12.97
C THR A 177 6.08 -18.53 11.78
N TYR A 178 5.56 -18.35 10.56
CA TYR A 178 6.37 -18.17 9.36
C TYR A 178 7.29 -16.93 9.43
N VAL A 179 6.75 -15.79 9.90
CA VAL A 179 7.52 -14.55 10.10
C VAL A 179 8.58 -14.74 11.19
N GLN A 180 8.22 -15.36 12.33
CA GLN A 180 9.17 -15.63 13.41
C GLN A 180 10.32 -16.52 12.96
N GLU A 181 10.03 -17.55 12.16
CA GLU A 181 11.04 -18.44 11.58
C GLU A 181 12.02 -17.70 10.66
N PHE A 182 11.52 -16.77 9.83
CA PHE A 182 12.37 -15.91 9.03
C PHE A 182 13.30 -15.05 9.90
N LEU A 183 12.76 -14.38 10.92
CA LEU A 183 13.54 -13.56 11.84
C LEU A 183 14.60 -14.38 12.59
N ARG A 184 14.23 -15.58 13.05
CA ARG A 184 15.15 -16.52 13.70
C ARG A 184 16.33 -16.87 12.79
N LYS A 185 16.07 -17.20 11.53
CA LYS A 185 17.14 -17.49 10.54
C LYS A 185 18.08 -16.31 10.34
N LYS A 186 17.54 -15.08 10.27
CA LYS A 186 18.37 -13.86 10.14
C LYS A 186 19.27 -13.64 11.35
N LEU A 187 18.74 -13.78 12.55
CA LEU A 187 19.53 -13.64 13.79
C LEU A 187 20.64 -14.70 13.87
N VAL A 188 20.36 -15.96 13.53
CA VAL A 188 21.40 -17.01 13.48
C VAL A 188 22.48 -16.67 12.44
N LYS A 189 22.10 -16.17 11.25
CA LYS A 189 23.05 -15.74 10.20
C LYS A 189 23.95 -14.60 10.66
N GLN A 190 23.46 -13.74 11.55
CA GLN A 190 24.23 -12.67 12.19
C GLN A 190 25.05 -13.13 13.41
N GLY A 191 25.07 -14.43 13.72
CA GLY A 191 25.89 -15.02 14.77
C GLY A 191 25.24 -15.01 16.16
N PHE A 192 23.95 -14.73 16.27
CA PHE A 192 23.22 -14.85 17.53
C PHE A 192 22.85 -16.33 17.80
N GLU A 193 23.25 -16.87 18.95
CA GLU A 193 22.79 -18.17 19.43
C GLU A 193 21.36 -18.05 19.99
N ILE A 194 20.40 -18.68 19.33
CA ILE A 194 19.01 -18.75 19.82
C ILE A 194 18.81 -20.12 20.44
N VAL A 195 18.86 -20.16 21.78
CA VAL A 195 18.48 -21.36 22.55
C VAL A 195 16.96 -21.45 22.52
N VAL A 196 16.43 -22.54 21.98
CA VAL A 196 15.00 -22.83 22.00
C VAL A 196 14.69 -23.46 23.36
N GLU A 197 13.99 -22.74 24.24
CA GLU A 197 13.33 -23.32 25.41
C GLU A 197 11.97 -23.93 25.04
#